data_AF-A0A2V9RZ71-F1
#
_entry.id   AF-A0A2V9RZ71-F1
#
_cell.length_a   1.000
_cell.length_b   1.000
_cell.length_c   1.000
_cell.angle_alpha   90.00
_cell.angle_beta   90.00
_cell.angle_gamma   90.00
#
_symmetry.space_group_name_H-M   'P 1'
#
loop_
_entity.id
_entity.type
_entity.pdbx_description
1 polymer ?
#
loop_
_entity_poly.entity_id
_entity_poly.type
_entity_poly.pdbx_seq_one_letter_code
_entity_poly.pdbx_strand_id
1 'polypeptide(L)' 'AAVRPRFAVISSGVRNVYGHPRMEVLNRLEQSKVATYRTDLNGAVTFYLDGKGVSALVVH' A
#
# COMPACT_ATOMS: atom_id res chain seq x y z
N ALA A 1 1.06 7.09 20.10
CA ALA A 1 2.04 6.04 19.81
C ALA A 1 2.16 5.87 18.29
N ALA A 2 3.36 5.69 17.75
CA ALA A 2 3.56 5.45 16.31
C ALA A 2 3.53 3.93 16.04
N VAL A 3 2.81 3.51 15.00
CA VAL A 3 2.71 2.11 14.58
C VAL A 3 3.85 1.74 13.62
N ARG A 4 4.29 0.47 13.62
CA ARG A 4 5.28 -0.07 12.69
C ARG A 4 4.61 -1.08 11.75
N PRO A 5 3.98 -0.64 10.65
CA PRO A 5 3.21 -1.53 9.79
C PRO A 5 4.14 -2.44 8.97
N ARG A 6 3.66 -3.65 8.68
CA ARG A 6 4.31 -4.56 7.72
C ARG A 6 3.88 -4.26 6.28
N PHE A 7 2.67 -3.76 6.11
CA PHE A 7 2.04 -3.49 4.82
C PHE A 7 1.38 -2.11 4.83
N ALA A 8 1.38 -1.44 3.67
CA ALA A 8 0.62 -0.23 3.40
C ALA A 8 -0.15 -0.39 2.09
N VAL A 9 -1.44 -0.07 2.09
CA VAL A 9 -2.25 0.03 0.87
C VAL A 9 -2.60 1.49 0.62
N ILE A 10 -2.45 1.93 -0.62
CA ILE A 10 -2.80 3.26 -1.07
C ILE A 10 -3.89 3.10 -2.13
N SER A 11 -5.10 3.54 -1.78
CA SER A 11 -6.20 3.63 -2.74
C SER A 11 -6.03 4.92 -3.54
N SER A 12 -5.70 4.77 -4.82
CA SER A 12 -5.57 5.87 -5.78
C SER A 12 -6.10 5.42 -7.13
N GLY A 13 -6.67 6.36 -7.89
CA GLY A 13 -7.09 6.11 -9.27
C GLY A 13 -5.94 6.27 -10.26
N VAL A 14 -5.97 5.52 -11.37
CA VAL A 14 -4.96 5.55 -12.45
C VAL A 14 -4.70 6.96 -13.01
N ARG A 15 -5.66 7.89 -12.85
CA ARG A 15 -5.57 9.30 -13.26
C ARG A 15 -5.84 10.25 -12.10
N ASN A 16 -5.20 10.01 -10.97
CA ASN A 16 -5.39 10.86 -9.80
C ASN A 16 -4.82 12.28 -10.03
N VAL A 17 -5.70 13.21 -10.39
CA VAL A 17 -5.40 14.64 -10.60
C VAL A 17 -4.94 15.37 -9.33
N TYR A 18 -5.14 14.76 -8.15
CA TYR A 18 -4.74 15.34 -6.86
C TYR A 18 -3.25 15.11 -6.55
N GLY A 19 -2.52 14.37 -7.39
CA GLY A 19 -1.09 14.14 -7.20
C GLY A 19 -0.76 13.23 -6.00
N HIS A 20 -1.69 12.34 -5.63
CA HIS A 20 -1.46 11.32 -4.62
C HIS A 20 -1.03 9.98 -5.24
N PRO A 21 -0.23 9.18 -4.50
CA PRO A 21 0.44 9.53 -3.23
C PRO A 21 1.63 10.48 -3.42
N ARG A 22 1.85 11.39 -2.47
CA ARG A 22 3.00 12.30 -2.48
C ARG A 22 4.31 11.52 -2.30
N MET A 23 5.37 11.95 -2.97
CA MET A 23 6.71 11.33 -2.87
C MET A 23 7.23 11.24 -1.43
N GLU A 24 6.96 12.23 -0.58
CA GLU A 24 7.34 12.19 0.83
C GLU A 24 6.74 11.00 1.58
N VAL A 25 5.48 10.64 1.29
CA VAL A 25 4.80 9.48 1.89
C VAL A 25 5.43 8.19 1.40
N LEU A 26 5.72 8.09 0.10
CA LEU A 26 6.37 6.92 -0.50
C LEU A 26 7.76 6.71 0.08
N ASN A 27 8.56 7.77 0.21
CA ASN A 27 9.90 7.71 0.80
C ASN A 27 9.87 7.27 2.26
N ARG A 28 8.90 7.75 3.06
CA ARG A 28 8.75 7.32 4.46
C ARG A 28 8.41 5.83 4.57
N LEU A 29 7.55 5.32 3.70
CA LEU A 29 7.17 3.91 3.67
C LEU A 29 8.36 3.03 3.24
N GLU A 30 9.10 3.47 2.23
CA GLU A 30 10.30 2.79 1.73
C GLU A 30 11.42 2.75 2.80
N GLN A 31 11.73 3.89 3.43
CA GLN A 31 12.70 3.98 4.54
C GLN A 31 12.30 3.10 5.73
N SER A 32 10.99 2.96 5.97
CA SER A 32 10.44 2.10 7.02
C SER A 32 10.36 0.62 6.59
N LYS A 33 10.82 0.26 5.38
CA LYS A 33 10.77 -1.08 4.79
C LYS A 33 9.36 -1.69 4.77
N VAL A 34 8.35 -0.85 4.52
CA VAL A 34 6.95 -1.25 4.46
C VAL A 34 6.60 -1.71 3.05
N ALA A 35 6.05 -2.92 2.93
CA ALA A 35 5.53 -3.40 1.65
C ALA A 35 4.32 -2.56 1.23
N THR A 36 4.48 -1.77 0.17
CA THR A 36 3.49 -0.76 -0.26
C THR A 36 2.79 -1.21 -1.53
N TYR A 37 1.46 -1.23 -1.51
CA TYR A 37 0.61 -1.59 -2.65
C TYR A 37 -0.24 -0.40 -3.08
N ARG A 38 -0.40 -0.21 -4.39
CA ARG A 38 -1.02 0.98 -4.97
C ARG A 38 -2.08 0.58 -5.99
N THR A 39 -3.35 0.89 -5.75
CA THR A 39 -4.42 0.45 -6.66
C THR A 39 -4.35 1.07 -8.06
N ASP A 40 -3.69 2.22 -8.19
CA ASP A 40 -3.44 2.87 -9.48
C ASP A 40 -2.38 2.15 -10.33
N LEU A 41 -1.50 1.36 -9.70
CA LEU A 41 -0.44 0.61 -10.37
C LEU A 41 -0.73 -0.90 -10.41
N ASN A 42 -1.31 -1.41 -9.34
CA ASN A 42 -1.51 -2.84 -9.08
C ASN A 42 -2.96 -3.29 -9.33
N GLY A 43 -3.87 -2.39 -9.67
CA GLY A 43 -5.29 -2.73 -9.78
C GLY A 43 -5.89 -3.11 -8.41
N ALA A 44 -6.67 -4.19 -8.37
CA ALA A 44 -7.28 -4.66 -7.13
C ALA A 44 -6.25 -5.37 -6.24
N VAL A 45 -6.22 -5.02 -4.95
CA VAL A 45 -5.35 -5.62 -3.94
C VAL A 45 -6.22 -6.27 -2.87
N THR A 46 -6.04 -7.57 -2.64
CA THR A 46 -6.79 -8.36 -1.65
C THR A 46 -5.85 -8.79 -0.54
N PHE A 47 -6.27 -8.58 0.72
CA PHE A 47 -5.59 -9.13 1.89
C PHE A 47 -6.38 -10.30 2.46
N TYR A 48 -5.68 -11.41 2.67
CA TYR A 48 -6.20 -12.59 3.36
C TYR A 48 -5.69 -12.58 4.80
N LEU A 49 -6.61 -12.69 5.75
CA LEU A 49 -6.32 -12.77 7.18
C LEU A 49 -6.88 -14.09 7.70
N ASP A 50 -6.02 -14.94 8.24
CA ASP A 50 -6.39 -16.27 8.78
C ASP A 50 -6.30 -16.32 10.31
N GLY A 51 -6.15 -15.17 10.97
CA GLY A 51 -5.94 -15.04 12.41
C GLY A 51 -4.51 -15.35 12.89
N LYS A 52 -3.63 -15.86 12.02
CA LYS A 52 -2.21 -16.14 12.30
C LYS A 52 -1.27 -15.25 11.49
N GLY A 53 -1.71 -14.84 10.31
CA GLY A 53 -0.93 -14.07 9.36
C GLY A 53 -1.80 -13.21 8.46
N VAL A 54 -1.11 -12.41 7.67
CA VAL A 54 -1.70 -11.55 6.64
C VAL A 54 -0.90 -11.78 5.36
N SER A 55 -1.60 -12.13 4.29
CA SER A 55 -1.02 -12.31 2.95
C SER A 55 -1.71 -11.39 1.95
N ALA A 56 -0.95 -10.77 1.06
CA ALA A 56 -1.48 -9.89 0.02
C ALA A 56 -1.47 -10.60 -1.34
N LEU A 57 -2.56 -10.46 -2.09
CA LEU A 57 -2.68 -10.87 -3.48
C LEU A 57 -2.94 -9.64 -4.35
N VAL A 58 -2.20 -9.54 -5.45
CA VAL A 58 -2.39 -8.51 -6.47
C VAL A 58 -2.98 -9.18 -7.70
N VAL A 59 -4.11 -8.65 -8.18
CA VAL A 59 -4.75 -9.12 -9.41
C VAL A 59 -4.51 -8.08 -10.50
N HIS A 60 -3.70 -8.45 -11.49
CA HIS A 60 -3.40 -7.64 -12.67
C HIS A 60 -4.52 -7.70 -13.71
#